data_AF-A0A8C9EAN6-F1
#
_entry.id   AF-A0A8C9EAN6-F1
#
_cell.length_a   1.000
_cell.length_b   1.000
_cell.length_c   1.000
_cell.angle_alpha   90.00
_cell.angle_beta   90.00
_cell.angle_gamma   90.00
#
_symmetry.space_group_name_H-M   'P 1'
#
loop_
_entity.id
_entity.type
_entity.pdbx_description
1 polymer ?
#
loop_
_entity_poly.entity_id
_entity_poly.type
_entity_poly.pdbx_seq_one_letter_code
_entity_poly.pdbx_strand_id
1 'polypeptide(L)'
;MEQGLALLLPLFLGLLQLGRGGPLEVEPPEPEVAVAVGESLQFTCRLACEDGRAASVQWRGLDTSLGAVQSGAGSSVLSVLNASLSAAGPRVCVGSCGDVAFQHIVRLLVFAFPDQLTVAPEALVAGPDQEVSCTAYNVTPADPDTLSMSLLLGDQELEGVEALRDVTEEPQEGEGPLFQVTQRWLLPTLGTPTPPSLHCQATMRLPGLELSRRRPIPVLQGLTSPEPPVMTPPEPSTTESPEPPVTTSLKPPITTSPEATPEQASTRSPRSPGPVPRNSSTRPCRPEIHQLSAAGSLELLCEVVCGPGVAVRWTQAPGGLAAYETQEVGAQAWLSGGSMLWARCHSDGWFQCCLDPGGQTANLYVASEICSPLTSAYLWTGSLVLGLLLLVFLTYRLWKRCWPTR
;
A
#
# COMPACT_ATOMS: atom_id res chain seq x y z
N MET A 1 59.55 21.40 -60.54
CA MET A 1 60.51 20.63 -59.74
C MET A 1 60.63 21.32 -58.40
N GLU A 2 60.27 20.72 -57.26
CA GLU A 2 59.80 19.34 -57.06
C GLU A 2 58.63 19.26 -56.07
N GLN A 3 57.80 18.23 -56.21
CA GLN A 3 56.86 17.75 -55.19
C GLN A 3 57.48 16.51 -54.56
N GLY A 4 57.47 16.37 -53.22
CA GLY A 4 57.95 15.10 -52.63
C GLY A 4 58.39 15.09 -51.17
N LEU A 5 57.60 15.62 -50.22
CA LEU A 5 57.87 15.34 -48.79
C LEU A 5 56.61 15.31 -47.89
N ALA A 6 55.55 14.62 -48.33
CA ALA A 6 54.32 14.50 -47.54
C ALA A 6 53.52 13.21 -47.83
N LEU A 7 54.11 12.01 -47.59
CA LEU A 7 53.38 10.72 -47.63
C LEU A 7 54.21 9.53 -47.06
N LEU A 8 54.63 9.56 -45.79
CA LEU A 8 55.32 8.41 -45.12
C LEU A 8 54.87 8.11 -43.67
N LEU A 9 53.67 8.52 -43.27
CA LEU A 9 52.90 7.90 -42.18
C LEU A 9 51.45 7.84 -42.66
N PRO A 10 50.93 6.66 -43.06
CA PRO A 10 50.51 5.68 -42.06
C PRO A 10 50.70 4.19 -42.47
N LEU A 11 51.46 3.41 -41.69
CA LEU A 11 51.50 1.94 -41.86
C LEU A 11 51.67 1.14 -40.54
N PHE A 12 51.44 1.76 -39.38
CA PHE A 12 51.59 1.12 -38.05
C PHE A 12 50.32 1.17 -37.18
N LEU A 13 49.14 1.16 -37.82
CA LEU A 13 47.82 1.07 -37.18
C LEU A 13 47.00 -0.15 -37.63
N GLY A 14 47.64 -1.12 -38.30
CA GLY A 14 47.01 -2.29 -38.90
C GLY A 14 47.42 -3.64 -38.30
N LEU A 15 47.93 -3.67 -37.05
CA LEU A 15 48.44 -4.90 -36.41
C LEU A 15 47.91 -5.16 -34.98
N LEU A 16 46.84 -4.49 -34.55
CA LEU A 16 45.96 -5.04 -33.52
C LEU A 16 45.15 -6.18 -34.16
N GLN A 17 45.70 -7.40 -34.14
CA GLN A 17 44.93 -8.57 -34.58
C GLN A 17 43.78 -8.80 -33.61
N LEU A 18 42.55 -8.69 -34.11
CA LEU A 18 41.34 -9.04 -33.37
C LEU A 18 41.31 -10.56 -33.19
N GLY A 19 41.83 -11.02 -32.05
CA GLY A 19 42.10 -12.43 -31.80
C GLY A 19 40.85 -13.29 -31.85
N ARG A 20 40.88 -14.34 -32.68
CA ARG A 20 39.82 -15.35 -32.76
C ARG A 20 39.92 -16.33 -31.60
N GLY A 21 39.19 -16.03 -30.54
CA GLY A 21 38.76 -16.98 -29.53
C GLY A 21 37.28 -16.74 -29.24
N GLY A 22 36.59 -17.76 -28.74
CA GLY A 22 35.22 -17.61 -28.29
C GLY A 22 35.11 -16.62 -27.12
N PRO A 23 33.93 -16.01 -26.89
CA PRO A 23 33.68 -15.25 -25.66
C PRO A 23 33.84 -16.16 -24.43
N LEU A 24 34.14 -15.56 -23.28
CA LEU A 24 34.09 -16.27 -22.01
C LEU A 24 32.64 -16.69 -21.72
N GLU A 25 32.44 -18.00 -21.55
CA GLU A 25 31.19 -18.55 -21.05
C GLU A 25 31.20 -18.45 -19.52
N VAL A 26 30.13 -17.89 -18.94
CA VAL A 26 29.96 -17.74 -17.50
C VAL A 26 28.60 -18.29 -17.10
N GLU A 27 28.57 -19.07 -16.02
CA GLU A 27 27.39 -19.63 -15.39
C GLU A 27 27.37 -19.18 -13.92
N PRO A 28 26.28 -18.60 -13.39
CA PRO A 28 25.15 -18.00 -14.10
C PRO A 28 25.56 -16.95 -15.17
N PRO A 29 24.84 -16.86 -16.31
CA PRO A 29 25.13 -15.91 -17.39
C PRO A 29 24.61 -14.48 -17.14
N GLU A 30 23.81 -14.26 -16.11
CA GLU A 30 23.27 -12.95 -15.76
C GLU A 30 24.39 -11.97 -15.34
N PRO A 31 24.40 -10.72 -15.84
CA PRO A 31 25.45 -9.75 -15.52
C PRO A 31 25.39 -9.25 -14.07
N GLU A 32 24.23 -9.36 -13.41
CA GLU A 32 24.03 -9.05 -12.00
C GLU A 32 23.23 -10.20 -11.37
N VAL A 33 23.71 -10.71 -10.23
CA VAL A 33 23.18 -11.91 -9.57
C VAL A 33 22.93 -11.62 -8.10
N ALA A 34 21.71 -11.88 -7.62
CA ALA A 34 21.30 -11.68 -6.24
C ALA A 34 21.51 -12.95 -5.39
N VAL A 35 21.94 -12.77 -4.14
CA VAL A 35 22.02 -13.82 -3.11
C VAL A 35 21.62 -13.25 -1.74
N ALA A 36 20.93 -14.02 -0.90
CA ALA A 36 20.62 -13.57 0.45
C ALA A 36 21.85 -13.60 1.37
N VAL A 37 21.89 -12.75 2.38
CA VAL A 37 22.85 -12.87 3.49
C VAL A 37 22.75 -14.26 4.10
N GLY A 38 23.90 -14.92 4.26
CA GLY A 38 24.01 -16.28 4.80
C GLY A 38 23.96 -17.41 3.76
N GLU A 39 23.47 -17.15 2.54
CA GLU A 39 23.43 -18.16 1.47
C GLU A 39 24.81 -18.38 0.83
N SER A 40 24.90 -19.35 -0.09
CA SER A 40 26.14 -19.73 -0.78
C SER A 40 25.89 -20.01 -2.25
N LEU A 41 26.81 -19.57 -3.11
CA LEU A 41 26.67 -19.62 -4.57
C LEU A 41 28.00 -19.97 -5.25
N GLN A 42 27.92 -20.31 -6.54
CA GLN A 42 29.08 -20.64 -7.34
C GLN A 42 28.99 -20.01 -8.74
N PHE A 43 30.06 -19.34 -9.17
CA PHE A 43 30.26 -18.88 -10.54
C PHE A 43 31.26 -19.78 -11.25
N THR A 44 30.86 -20.40 -12.36
CA THR A 44 31.77 -21.13 -13.26
C THR A 44 32.09 -20.25 -14.46
N CYS A 45 33.37 -20.16 -14.83
CA CYS A 45 33.82 -19.51 -16.06
C CYS A 45 34.58 -20.52 -16.92
N ARG A 46 34.40 -20.47 -18.25
CA ARG A 46 35.05 -21.36 -19.22
C ARG A 46 35.56 -20.58 -20.44
N LEU A 47 36.63 -21.09 -21.04
CA LEU A 47 37.19 -20.60 -22.30
C LEU A 47 37.67 -21.76 -23.16
N ALA A 48 37.27 -21.76 -24.44
CA ALA A 48 37.77 -22.67 -25.46
C ALA A 48 38.52 -21.87 -26.55
N CYS A 49 39.76 -22.27 -26.84
CA CYS A 49 40.56 -21.66 -27.92
C CYS A 49 40.38 -22.46 -29.22
N GLU A 50 40.04 -21.78 -30.32
CA GLU A 50 39.77 -22.43 -31.63
C GLU A 50 40.95 -23.29 -32.12
N ASP A 51 42.18 -22.79 -31.92
CA ASP A 51 43.43 -23.46 -32.32
C ASP A 51 43.85 -24.65 -31.41
N GLY A 52 43.01 -25.07 -30.45
CA GLY A 52 43.34 -26.14 -29.50
C GLY A 52 44.47 -25.80 -28.51
N ARG A 53 44.89 -24.53 -28.44
CA ARG A 53 45.86 -24.05 -27.43
C ARG A 53 45.29 -24.20 -26.02
N ALA A 54 46.17 -24.40 -25.04
CA ALA A 54 45.79 -24.42 -23.63
C ALA A 54 45.21 -23.05 -23.22
N ALA A 55 43.93 -23.04 -22.85
CA ALA A 55 43.25 -21.88 -22.29
C ALA A 55 43.56 -21.75 -20.79
N SER A 56 44.02 -20.57 -20.37
CA SER A 56 44.07 -20.18 -18.96
C SER A 56 42.85 -19.35 -18.61
N VAL A 57 42.21 -19.62 -17.46
CA VAL A 57 41.02 -18.92 -16.94
C VAL A 57 41.20 -18.72 -15.45
N GLN A 58 40.87 -17.54 -14.92
CA GLN A 58 41.00 -17.20 -13.51
C GLN A 58 39.96 -16.15 -13.07
N TRP A 59 39.37 -16.36 -11.89
CA TRP A 59 38.55 -15.35 -11.21
C TRP A 59 39.40 -14.35 -10.43
N ARG A 60 39.02 -13.06 -10.51
CA ARG A 60 39.67 -11.94 -9.83
C ARG A 60 38.62 -11.03 -9.19
N GLY A 61 38.93 -10.50 -8.02
CA GLY A 61 38.21 -9.37 -7.41
C GLY A 61 38.95 -8.07 -7.71
N LEU A 62 38.21 -6.97 -7.75
CA LEU A 62 38.82 -5.63 -7.77
C LEU A 62 38.94 -5.10 -6.33
N ASP A 63 37.83 -5.08 -5.59
CA ASP A 63 37.74 -4.44 -4.27
C ASP A 63 37.01 -5.30 -3.20
N THR A 64 36.79 -6.60 -3.46
CA THR A 64 35.82 -7.43 -2.72
C THR A 64 36.42 -8.69 -2.11
N SER A 65 35.74 -9.25 -1.09
CA SER A 65 36.09 -10.55 -0.52
C SER A 65 35.85 -11.67 -1.55
N LEU A 66 36.93 -12.12 -2.21
CA LEU A 66 36.81 -12.95 -3.40
C LEU A 66 36.18 -14.32 -3.10
N GLY A 67 36.39 -14.91 -1.93
CA GLY A 67 35.94 -16.29 -1.64
C GLY A 67 36.92 -17.33 -2.20
N ALA A 68 36.46 -18.58 -2.36
CA ALA A 68 37.31 -19.69 -2.76
C ALA A 68 37.35 -19.86 -4.29
N VAL A 69 38.53 -19.79 -4.89
CA VAL A 69 38.74 -19.98 -6.34
C VAL A 69 39.47 -21.29 -6.61
N GLN A 70 38.95 -22.09 -7.55
CA GLN A 70 39.55 -23.33 -8.04
C GLN A 70 39.69 -23.21 -9.57
N SER A 71 40.92 -23.25 -10.09
CA SER A 71 41.20 -23.10 -11.52
C SER A 71 41.84 -24.36 -12.10
N GLY A 72 41.42 -24.73 -13.31
CA GLY A 72 41.93 -25.86 -14.09
C GLY A 72 42.17 -25.47 -15.55
N ALA A 73 42.39 -26.46 -16.42
CA ALA A 73 42.55 -26.20 -17.85
C ALA A 73 41.24 -25.70 -18.47
N GLY A 74 41.24 -24.49 -19.05
CA GLY A 74 40.08 -23.89 -19.72
C GLY A 74 38.89 -23.54 -18.83
N SER A 75 38.98 -23.67 -17.50
CA SER A 75 37.88 -23.31 -16.60
C SER A 75 38.36 -22.85 -15.21
N SER A 76 37.59 -21.95 -14.61
CA SER A 76 37.80 -21.44 -13.26
C SER A 76 36.47 -21.33 -12.54
N VAL A 77 36.41 -21.85 -11.32
CA VAL A 77 35.21 -21.90 -10.47
C VAL A 77 35.45 -21.04 -9.24
N LEU A 78 34.54 -20.12 -8.97
CA LEU A 78 34.53 -19.22 -7.82
C LEU A 78 33.34 -19.60 -6.93
N SER A 79 33.61 -19.96 -5.67
CA SER A 79 32.59 -20.27 -4.67
C SER A 79 32.56 -19.20 -3.59
N VAL A 80 31.40 -18.57 -3.39
CA VAL A 80 31.13 -17.67 -2.28
C VAL A 80 30.30 -18.44 -1.26
N LEU A 81 30.83 -18.58 -0.05
CA LEU A 81 30.22 -19.35 1.04
C LEU A 81 29.81 -18.40 2.16
N ASN A 82 28.59 -18.57 2.69
CA ASN A 82 28.02 -17.75 3.76
C ASN A 82 28.15 -16.24 3.47
N ALA A 83 27.41 -15.77 2.46
CA ALA A 83 27.54 -14.43 1.90
C ALA A 83 27.28 -13.34 2.96
N SER A 84 28.31 -12.55 3.27
CA SER A 84 28.23 -11.31 4.03
C SER A 84 27.99 -10.12 3.12
N LEU A 85 27.60 -8.97 3.68
CA LEU A 85 27.42 -7.73 2.90
C LEU A 85 28.74 -7.27 2.23
N SER A 86 29.88 -7.57 2.85
CA SER A 86 31.22 -7.35 2.31
C SER A 86 31.65 -8.31 1.18
N ALA A 87 30.78 -9.23 0.75
CA ALA A 87 30.96 -10.04 -0.46
C ALA A 87 30.35 -9.39 -1.72
N ALA A 88 29.47 -8.39 -1.59
CA ALA A 88 28.86 -7.70 -2.73
C ALA A 88 29.89 -6.97 -3.59
N GLY A 89 29.60 -6.82 -4.89
CA GLY A 89 30.41 -6.07 -5.86
C GLY A 89 30.93 -6.91 -7.04
N PRO A 90 31.83 -6.33 -7.88
CA PRO A 90 32.22 -6.91 -9.15
C PRO A 90 33.16 -8.11 -9.00
N ARG A 91 32.82 -9.20 -9.69
CA ARG A 91 33.63 -10.41 -9.86
C ARG A 91 34.06 -10.48 -11.33
N VAL A 92 35.37 -10.52 -11.59
CA VAL A 92 35.92 -10.49 -12.95
C VAL A 92 36.48 -11.86 -13.29
N CYS A 93 35.91 -12.54 -14.27
CA CYS A 93 36.61 -13.65 -14.93
C CYS A 93 37.54 -13.06 -15.99
N VAL A 94 38.80 -13.49 -15.97
CA VAL A 94 39.78 -13.23 -17.04
C VAL A 94 40.20 -14.57 -17.62
N GLY A 95 40.30 -14.66 -18.93
CA GLY A 95 40.88 -15.83 -19.61
C GLY A 95 41.69 -15.44 -20.83
N SER A 96 42.56 -16.33 -21.30
CA SER A 96 43.45 -16.06 -22.43
C SER A 96 43.77 -17.29 -23.28
N CYS A 97 43.99 -17.01 -24.57
CA CYS A 97 44.35 -17.96 -25.62
C CYS A 97 45.68 -17.54 -26.26
N GLY A 98 46.79 -17.74 -25.54
CA GLY A 98 48.07 -17.12 -25.88
C GLY A 98 48.04 -15.61 -25.59
N ASP A 99 48.45 -14.78 -26.54
CA ASP A 99 48.52 -13.31 -26.38
C ASP A 99 47.14 -12.62 -26.38
N VAL A 100 46.06 -13.35 -26.71
CA VAL A 100 44.69 -12.83 -26.73
C VAL A 100 44.06 -13.02 -25.35
N ALA A 101 43.61 -11.92 -24.72
CA ALA A 101 42.93 -11.93 -23.44
C ALA A 101 41.45 -11.50 -23.57
N PHE A 102 40.60 -12.13 -22.76
CA PHE A 102 39.17 -11.90 -22.65
C PHE A 102 38.82 -11.60 -21.19
N GLN A 103 37.77 -10.81 -20.97
CA GLN A 103 37.24 -10.56 -19.63
C GLN A 103 35.70 -10.57 -19.63
N HIS A 104 35.12 -11.04 -18.53
CA HIS A 104 33.69 -11.00 -18.24
C HIS A 104 33.52 -10.51 -16.81
N ILE A 105 32.54 -9.63 -16.55
CA ILE A 105 32.30 -9.04 -15.23
C ILE A 105 30.87 -9.36 -14.81
N VAL A 106 30.71 -10.01 -13.65
CA VAL A 106 29.41 -10.23 -13.00
C VAL A 106 29.37 -9.42 -11.71
N ARG A 107 28.29 -8.70 -11.45
CA ARG A 107 28.06 -8.05 -10.15
C ARG A 107 27.35 -9.02 -9.21
N LEU A 108 28.00 -9.35 -8.10
CA LEU A 108 27.30 -9.99 -6.98
C LEU A 108 26.55 -8.93 -6.18
N LEU A 109 25.23 -9.09 -6.08
CA LEU A 109 24.36 -8.33 -5.19
C LEU A 109 24.07 -9.21 -3.97
N VAL A 110 24.42 -8.75 -2.77
CA VAL A 110 24.03 -9.42 -1.51
C VAL A 110 22.91 -8.61 -0.89
N PHE A 111 21.79 -9.26 -0.57
CA PHE A 111 20.60 -8.61 -0.02
C PHE A 111 20.17 -9.27 1.30
N ALA A 112 19.43 -8.52 2.11
CA ALA A 112 18.73 -9.04 3.27
C ALA A 112 17.26 -8.59 3.21
N PHE A 113 16.34 -9.52 3.43
CA PHE A 113 14.90 -9.30 3.33
C PHE A 113 14.22 -9.87 4.58
N PRO A 114 13.23 -9.18 5.18
CA PRO A 114 12.70 -9.54 6.48
C PRO A 114 11.87 -10.83 6.46
N ASP A 115 12.17 -11.77 7.35
CA ASP A 115 11.33 -12.94 7.63
C ASP A 115 9.92 -12.54 8.10
N GLN A 116 9.82 -11.44 8.85
CA GLN A 116 8.59 -10.93 9.45
C GLN A 116 8.58 -9.40 9.47
N LEU A 117 7.39 -8.82 9.37
CA LEU A 117 7.15 -7.38 9.54
C LEU A 117 6.43 -7.15 10.88
N THR A 118 6.76 -6.06 11.58
CA THR A 118 5.95 -5.56 12.70
C THR A 118 4.98 -4.49 12.20
N VAL A 119 3.88 -4.30 12.94
CA VAL A 119 2.85 -3.32 12.64
C VAL A 119 2.39 -2.66 13.95
N ALA A 120 2.16 -1.35 13.92
CA ALA A 120 1.62 -0.59 15.04
C ALA A 120 0.54 0.38 14.55
N PRO A 121 -0.69 0.35 15.11
CA PRO A 121 -1.16 -0.58 16.15
C PRO A 121 -1.26 -2.04 15.64
N GLU A 122 -1.18 -3.01 16.56
CA GLU A 122 -1.29 -4.44 16.19
C GLU A 122 -2.68 -4.82 15.67
N ALA A 123 -3.71 -4.07 16.08
CA ALA A 123 -5.06 -4.13 15.55
C ALA A 123 -5.67 -2.73 15.55
N LEU A 124 -6.51 -2.45 14.56
CA LEU A 124 -7.24 -1.19 14.39
C LEU A 124 -8.59 -1.24 15.09
N VAL A 125 -9.18 -0.06 15.36
CA VAL A 125 -10.57 0.05 15.82
C VAL A 125 -11.35 0.89 14.82
N ALA A 126 -12.58 0.47 14.51
CA ALA A 126 -13.50 1.24 13.67
C ALA A 126 -13.73 2.65 14.26
N GLY A 127 -13.39 3.71 13.49
CA GLY A 127 -13.38 5.06 14.01
C GLY A 127 -12.74 6.10 13.06
N PRO A 128 -12.41 7.30 13.58
CA PRO A 128 -11.75 8.37 12.82
C PRO A 128 -10.29 8.03 12.46
N ASP A 129 -9.68 8.93 11.68
CA ASP A 129 -8.33 8.84 11.12
C ASP A 129 -7.30 8.26 12.11
N GLN A 130 -6.55 7.25 11.66
CA GLN A 130 -5.57 6.51 12.47
C GLN A 130 -4.23 6.39 11.74
N GLU A 131 -3.12 6.71 12.43
CA GLU A 131 -1.79 6.38 11.92
C GLU A 131 -1.56 4.87 12.04
N VAL A 132 -1.20 4.24 10.92
CA VAL A 132 -0.69 2.87 10.85
C VAL A 132 0.76 2.95 10.43
N SER A 133 1.63 2.25 11.15
CA SER A 133 3.02 2.03 10.77
C SER A 133 3.29 0.55 10.58
N CYS A 134 4.18 0.24 9.64
CA CYS A 134 4.71 -1.09 9.40
C CYS A 134 6.22 -1.00 9.26
N THR A 135 6.95 -1.89 9.93
CA THR A 135 8.41 -1.88 9.95
C THR A 135 8.97 -3.21 9.44
N ALA A 136 9.93 -3.07 8.53
CA ALA A 136 10.85 -4.10 8.09
C ALA A 136 12.21 -3.87 8.78
N TYR A 137 12.80 -4.92 9.35
CA TYR A 137 14.13 -4.91 9.98
C TYR A 137 15.11 -5.77 9.20
N ASN A 138 16.40 -5.58 9.42
CA ASN A 138 17.49 -6.31 8.78
C ASN A 138 17.40 -6.25 7.25
N VAL A 139 16.99 -5.11 6.68
CA VAL A 139 16.78 -4.96 5.24
C VAL A 139 18.00 -4.35 4.58
N THR A 140 18.42 -4.89 3.44
CA THR A 140 19.35 -4.18 2.53
C THR A 140 19.25 -4.75 1.11
N PRO A 141 19.31 -3.92 0.04
CA PRO A 141 19.32 -2.46 0.10
C PRO A 141 17.93 -1.90 0.45
N ALA A 142 17.89 -0.63 0.87
CA ALA A 142 16.68 0.04 1.36
C ALA A 142 16.18 1.18 0.44
N ASP A 143 16.75 1.33 -0.75
CA ASP A 143 16.30 2.30 -1.75
C ASP A 143 14.84 2.04 -2.19
N PRO A 144 14.11 3.07 -2.66
CA PRO A 144 12.69 2.95 -2.99
C PRO A 144 12.44 2.19 -4.30
N ASP A 145 13.44 2.07 -5.18
CA ASP A 145 13.31 1.36 -6.47
C ASP A 145 13.40 -0.16 -6.26
N THR A 146 14.22 -0.61 -5.31
CA THR A 146 14.37 -2.01 -4.91
C THR A 146 13.35 -2.43 -3.86
N LEU A 147 13.07 -1.61 -2.83
CA LEU A 147 12.19 -1.98 -1.71
C LEU A 147 10.99 -1.05 -1.59
N SER A 148 9.81 -1.55 -1.96
CA SER A 148 8.52 -0.87 -1.73
C SER A 148 7.79 -1.44 -0.51
N MET A 149 6.95 -0.60 0.10
CA MET A 149 6.01 -1.01 1.15
C MET A 149 4.63 -0.45 0.82
N SER A 150 3.61 -1.31 0.83
CA SER A 150 2.23 -0.95 0.53
C SER A 150 1.28 -1.44 1.62
N LEU A 151 0.13 -0.77 1.73
CA LEU A 151 -0.94 -1.15 2.64
C LEU A 151 -2.12 -1.65 1.79
N LEU A 152 -2.58 -2.86 2.06
CA LEU A 152 -3.56 -3.58 1.26
C LEU A 152 -4.88 -3.80 2.02
N LEU A 153 -5.98 -3.74 1.30
CA LEU A 153 -7.26 -4.34 1.71
C LEU A 153 -7.54 -5.55 0.81
N GLY A 154 -7.55 -6.74 1.41
CA GLY A 154 -7.52 -7.98 0.65
C GLY A 154 -6.21 -8.08 -0.15
N ASP A 155 -6.33 -8.09 -1.48
CA ASP A 155 -5.21 -8.05 -2.43
C ASP A 155 -5.04 -6.70 -3.14
N GLN A 156 -5.86 -5.69 -2.83
CA GLN A 156 -5.83 -4.38 -3.48
C GLN A 156 -5.10 -3.34 -2.61
N GLU A 157 -4.22 -2.56 -3.22
CA GLU A 157 -3.46 -1.49 -2.57
C GLU A 157 -4.34 -0.26 -2.28
N LEU A 158 -4.11 0.38 -1.13
CA LEU A 158 -4.87 1.55 -0.68
C LEU A 158 -4.31 2.85 -1.30
N GLU A 159 -4.85 3.20 -2.47
CA GLU A 159 -4.60 4.48 -3.12
C GLU A 159 -5.10 5.67 -2.27
N GLY A 160 -4.45 6.83 -2.42
CA GLY A 160 -4.88 8.08 -1.78
C GLY A 160 -4.61 8.19 -0.27
N VAL A 161 -3.83 7.27 0.30
CA VAL A 161 -3.39 7.29 1.71
C VAL A 161 -2.07 8.05 1.84
N GLU A 162 -2.01 9.10 2.67
CA GLU A 162 -0.79 9.89 2.88
C GLU A 162 0.28 9.04 3.60
N ALA A 163 1.44 8.88 2.95
CA ALA A 163 2.42 7.86 3.32
C ALA A 163 3.82 8.45 3.58
N LEU A 164 4.37 8.25 4.78
CA LEU A 164 5.69 8.74 5.20
C LEU A 164 6.67 7.57 5.40
N ARG A 165 7.86 7.66 4.79
CA ARG A 165 8.90 6.61 4.86
C ARG A 165 10.08 7.05 5.72
N ASP A 166 10.24 6.41 6.87
CA ASP A 166 11.43 6.54 7.71
C ASP A 166 12.41 5.40 7.37
N VAL A 167 13.70 5.73 7.18
CA VAL A 167 14.78 4.73 7.02
C VAL A 167 15.85 5.03 8.07
N THR A 168 16.19 4.04 8.88
CA THR A 168 17.21 4.12 9.94
C THR A 168 18.24 3.02 9.75
N GLU A 169 19.52 3.35 9.86
CA GLU A 169 20.62 2.37 9.84
C GLU A 169 20.67 1.62 11.19
N GLU A 170 20.67 0.30 11.15
CA GLU A 170 20.73 -0.54 12.34
C GLU A 170 22.19 -0.74 12.78
N PRO A 171 22.53 -0.59 14.09
CA PRO A 171 23.93 -0.67 14.53
C PRO A 171 24.55 -2.06 14.32
N GLN A 172 25.40 -2.21 13.31
CA GLN A 172 26.24 -3.39 13.09
C GLN A 172 27.73 -3.13 13.38
N GLU A 173 28.40 -4.13 13.93
CA GLU A 173 29.83 -4.09 14.23
C GLU A 173 30.64 -4.81 13.12
N GLY A 174 31.17 -4.04 12.18
CA GLY A 174 32.17 -4.51 11.19
C GLY A 174 31.64 -5.07 9.86
N GLU A 175 30.31 -5.12 9.67
CA GLU A 175 29.69 -5.44 8.38
C GLU A 175 29.07 -4.20 7.69
N GLY A 176 28.41 -4.38 6.55
CA GLY A 176 27.74 -3.30 5.82
C GLY A 176 26.42 -2.88 6.49
N PRO A 177 25.82 -1.75 6.09
CA PRO A 177 24.60 -1.28 6.73
C PRO A 177 23.39 -2.17 6.41
N LEU A 178 22.75 -2.67 7.47
CA LEU A 178 21.36 -3.10 7.47
C LEU A 178 20.47 -1.92 7.88
N PHE A 179 19.21 -1.93 7.43
CA PHE A 179 18.27 -0.85 7.65
C PHE A 179 16.96 -1.34 8.26
N GLN A 180 16.49 -0.57 9.24
CA GLN A 180 15.10 -0.54 9.68
C GLN A 180 14.33 0.42 8.76
N VAL A 181 13.43 -0.11 7.94
CA VAL A 181 12.54 0.68 7.07
C VAL A 181 11.15 0.68 7.68
N THR A 182 10.64 1.86 8.02
CA THR A 182 9.28 2.03 8.54
C THR A 182 8.46 2.86 7.57
N GLN A 183 7.39 2.27 7.05
CA GLN A 183 6.39 2.98 6.26
C GLN A 183 5.20 3.29 7.16
N ARG A 184 4.80 4.56 7.19
CA ARG A 184 3.60 5.06 7.89
C ARG A 184 2.53 5.46 6.88
N TRP A 185 1.30 5.42 7.34
CA TRP A 185 0.09 5.75 6.58
C TRP A 185 -0.94 6.41 7.50
N LEU A 186 -1.51 7.54 7.08
CA LEU A 186 -2.69 8.12 7.74
C LEU A 186 -3.96 7.52 7.11
N LEU A 187 -4.54 6.51 7.76
CA LEU A 187 -5.79 5.92 7.29
C LEU A 187 -6.96 6.92 7.39
N PRO A 188 -7.85 6.97 6.39
CA PRO A 188 -9.14 7.64 6.49
C PRO A 188 -10.10 6.85 7.38
N THR A 189 -11.26 7.45 7.67
CA THR A 189 -12.40 6.81 8.34
C THR A 189 -12.78 5.45 7.73
N LEU A 190 -12.66 4.38 8.51
CA LEU A 190 -13.04 3.03 8.08
C LEU A 190 -14.56 2.89 8.07
N GLY A 191 -15.14 2.85 6.86
CA GLY A 191 -16.58 2.78 6.61
C GLY A 191 -17.28 1.49 7.06
N THR A 192 -18.61 1.49 6.97
CA THR A 192 -19.48 0.35 7.30
C THR A 192 -19.98 -0.41 6.05
N PRO A 193 -19.94 -1.75 6.04
CA PRO A 193 -19.32 -2.65 7.02
C PRO A 193 -17.79 -2.55 7.03
N THR A 194 -17.20 -2.58 8.22
CA THR A 194 -15.74 -2.45 8.40
C THR A 194 -15.02 -3.66 7.81
N PRO A 195 -13.93 -3.48 7.04
CA PRO A 195 -13.17 -4.61 6.50
C PRO A 195 -12.57 -5.44 7.64
N PRO A 196 -12.46 -6.78 7.53
CA PRO A 196 -12.02 -7.62 8.64
C PRO A 196 -10.53 -7.46 9.00
N SER A 197 -9.69 -7.12 8.03
CA SER A 197 -8.25 -6.95 8.19
C SER A 197 -7.65 -6.16 7.03
N LEU A 198 -6.76 -5.22 7.34
CA LEU A 198 -5.77 -4.72 6.39
C LEU A 198 -4.53 -5.63 6.39
N HIS A 199 -3.66 -5.48 5.40
CA HIS A 199 -2.35 -6.14 5.37
C HIS A 199 -1.28 -5.14 4.99
N CYS A 200 -0.23 -4.98 5.79
CA CYS A 200 1.02 -4.41 5.28
C CYS A 200 1.68 -5.43 4.36
N GLN A 201 2.20 -4.99 3.21
CA GLN A 201 3.12 -5.76 2.37
C GLN A 201 4.44 -5.01 2.20
N ALA A 202 5.56 -5.71 2.42
CA ALA A 202 6.87 -5.29 1.92
C ALA A 202 7.21 -6.11 0.68
N THR A 203 7.76 -5.47 -0.36
CA THR A 203 8.13 -6.09 -1.63
C THR A 203 9.54 -5.67 -2.02
N MET A 204 10.42 -6.64 -2.32
CA MET A 204 11.78 -6.39 -2.80
C MET A 204 11.93 -6.90 -4.23
N ARG A 205 12.49 -6.07 -5.12
CA ARG A 205 12.66 -6.32 -6.55
C ARG A 205 14.12 -6.15 -6.95
N LEU A 206 14.77 -7.26 -7.24
CA LEU A 206 16.17 -7.36 -7.65
C LEU A 206 16.26 -7.98 -9.06
N PRO A 207 17.42 -7.86 -9.75
CA PRO A 207 17.64 -8.55 -11.02
C PRO A 207 17.34 -10.05 -10.92
N GLY A 208 16.30 -10.51 -11.64
CA GLY A 208 15.85 -11.90 -11.66
C GLY A 208 15.08 -12.39 -10.43
N LEU A 209 14.78 -11.54 -9.44
CA LEU A 209 14.21 -11.96 -8.16
C LEU A 209 13.18 -10.96 -7.61
N GLU A 210 11.96 -11.43 -7.29
CA GLU A 210 10.95 -10.65 -6.56
C GLU A 210 10.54 -11.41 -5.29
N LEU A 211 10.62 -10.73 -4.14
CA LEU A 211 10.28 -11.25 -2.82
C LEU A 211 9.15 -10.40 -2.22
N SER A 212 8.25 -11.04 -1.48
CA SER A 212 7.18 -10.34 -0.76
C SER A 212 6.95 -10.90 0.64
N ARG A 213 6.56 -10.04 1.58
CA ARG A 213 6.16 -10.38 2.94
C ARG A 213 4.90 -9.62 3.30
N ARG A 214 3.89 -10.31 3.86
CA ARG A 214 2.63 -9.71 4.31
C ARG A 214 2.47 -9.87 5.82
N ARG A 215 1.89 -8.87 6.48
CA ARG A 215 1.50 -8.89 7.89
C ARG A 215 0.07 -8.37 8.04
N PRO A 216 -0.89 -9.18 8.54
CA PRO A 216 -2.25 -8.73 8.78
C PRO A 216 -2.31 -7.74 9.95
N ILE A 217 -3.26 -6.82 9.84
CA ILE A 217 -3.67 -5.84 10.85
C ILE A 217 -5.20 -6.02 11.01
N PRO A 218 -5.68 -6.78 12.01
CA PRO A 218 -7.11 -6.98 12.23
C PRO A 218 -7.83 -5.67 12.51
N VAL A 219 -9.09 -5.54 12.07
CA VAL A 219 -9.94 -4.39 12.43
C VAL A 219 -11.01 -4.86 13.41
N LEU A 220 -11.00 -4.28 14.60
CA LEU A 220 -11.96 -4.56 15.65
C LEU A 220 -13.20 -3.68 15.45
N GLN A 221 -14.36 -4.35 15.35
CA GLN A 221 -15.65 -3.67 15.45
C GLN A 221 -15.81 -3.10 16.86
N GLY A 222 -16.01 -1.79 16.97
CA GLY A 222 -16.30 -1.14 18.23
C GLY A 222 -17.64 -1.62 18.78
N LEU A 223 -17.61 -2.50 19.79
CA LEU A 223 -18.79 -2.86 20.57
C LEU A 223 -19.21 -1.68 21.45
N THR A 224 -19.85 -0.68 20.84
CA THR A 224 -20.66 0.33 21.55
C THR A 224 -21.92 -0.36 22.09
N SER A 225 -21.72 -1.21 23.11
CA SER A 225 -22.81 -1.63 23.98
C SER A 225 -23.37 -0.38 24.63
N PRO A 226 -24.67 -0.09 24.49
CA PRO A 226 -25.30 0.92 25.33
C PRO A 226 -25.16 0.47 26.78
N GLU A 227 -24.52 1.27 27.62
CA GLU A 227 -24.70 1.17 29.08
C GLU A 227 -26.23 1.21 29.31
N PRO A 228 -26.86 0.14 29.84
CA PRO A 228 -28.30 0.14 30.01
C PRO A 228 -28.65 1.25 31.00
N PRO A 229 -29.54 2.19 30.65
CA PRO A 229 -29.84 3.33 31.51
C PRO A 229 -30.35 2.80 32.85
N VAL A 230 -29.67 3.18 33.93
CA VAL A 230 -30.06 2.79 35.29
C VAL A 230 -31.44 3.38 35.58
N MET A 231 -32.47 2.57 35.40
CA MET A 231 -33.85 2.94 35.69
C MET A 231 -34.05 2.95 37.20
N THR A 232 -33.70 4.07 37.83
CA THR A 232 -34.12 4.41 39.18
C THR A 232 -35.66 4.27 39.25
N PRO A 233 -36.21 3.37 40.10
CA PRO A 233 -37.65 3.19 40.17
C PRO A 233 -38.35 4.47 40.66
N PRO A 234 -39.54 4.83 40.13
CA PRO A 234 -40.32 5.93 40.67
C PRO A 234 -40.86 5.56 42.05
N GLU A 235 -40.52 6.36 43.06
CA GLU A 235 -41.01 6.20 44.43
C GLU A 235 -42.48 6.65 44.52
N PRO A 236 -43.39 5.85 45.12
CA PRO A 236 -44.83 6.14 45.09
C PRO A 236 -45.21 7.26 46.05
N SER A 237 -46.11 8.14 45.60
CA SER A 237 -46.63 9.25 46.40
C SER A 237 -47.60 8.79 47.51
N THR A 238 -47.67 9.58 48.58
CA THR A 238 -48.69 9.47 49.64
C THR A 238 -49.03 10.89 50.15
N THR A 239 -50.25 11.08 50.63
CA THR A 239 -50.91 12.40 50.77
C THR A 239 -51.28 12.71 52.23
N GLU A 240 -51.61 13.98 52.51
CA GLU A 240 -52.09 14.59 53.76
C GLU A 240 -51.01 14.90 54.84
N SER A 241 -51.02 15.96 55.68
CA SER A 241 -51.71 17.28 55.85
C SER A 241 -51.82 17.58 57.39
N PRO A 242 -51.92 18.81 57.94
CA PRO A 242 -51.39 20.15 57.58
C PRO A 242 -50.78 21.01 58.75
N GLU A 243 -50.08 22.12 58.41
CA GLU A 243 -49.99 23.44 59.14
C GLU A 243 -49.48 23.57 60.63
N PRO A 244 -49.23 24.78 61.22
CA PRO A 244 -48.53 26.00 60.72
C PRO A 244 -47.46 26.58 61.73
N PRO A 245 -47.23 27.90 61.98
CA PRO A 245 -46.00 28.59 61.54
C PRO A 245 -45.23 29.46 62.59
N VAL A 246 -44.04 29.97 62.24
CA VAL A 246 -43.40 31.17 62.87
C VAL A 246 -42.65 32.03 61.83
N THR A 247 -42.61 33.35 62.03
CA THR A 247 -42.10 34.39 61.10
C THR A 247 -40.87 35.12 61.68
N THR A 248 -40.34 36.16 60.98
CA THR A 248 -39.44 37.25 61.48
C THR A 248 -37.96 36.91 61.81
N SER A 249 -36.93 37.79 61.66
CA SER A 249 -36.80 39.08 60.93
C SER A 249 -35.32 39.59 60.84
N LEU A 250 -35.09 40.64 60.02
CA LEU A 250 -34.05 41.72 60.14
C LEU A 250 -32.55 41.48 59.79
N LYS A 251 -31.85 42.63 59.64
CA LYS A 251 -30.48 42.96 59.13
C LYS A 251 -30.20 44.48 59.48
N PRO A 252 -28.99 45.12 59.40
CA PRO A 252 -27.55 44.75 59.49
C PRO A 252 -26.88 45.38 60.77
N PRO A 253 -25.54 45.61 60.86
CA PRO A 253 -24.82 46.80 60.32
C PRO A 253 -23.57 46.42 59.45
N ILE A 254 -22.91 47.24 58.59
CA ILE A 254 -22.28 48.61 58.69
C ILE A 254 -21.05 48.57 59.65
N THR A 255 -19.85 49.11 59.40
CA THR A 255 -19.35 50.28 58.59
C THR A 255 -18.11 49.84 57.72
N THR A 256 -17.19 50.59 57.08
CA THR A 256 -16.74 52.02 56.99
C THR A 256 -16.08 52.31 55.61
N SER A 257 -15.88 53.59 55.22
CA SER A 257 -14.94 54.08 54.18
C SER A 257 -14.51 55.53 54.51
N PRO A 258 -13.32 56.01 54.06
CA PRO A 258 -13.23 57.27 53.25
C PRO A 258 -12.20 57.17 52.08
N GLU A 259 -12.40 57.75 50.87
CA GLU A 259 -12.31 59.18 50.43
C GLU A 259 -10.83 59.69 50.31
N ALA A 260 -10.36 60.52 49.36
CA ALA A 260 -10.92 61.57 48.45
C ALA A 260 -10.04 61.69 47.13
N THR A 261 -10.39 62.21 45.92
CA THR A 261 -10.87 63.55 45.42
C THR A 261 -9.72 64.52 44.99
N PRO A 262 -9.71 65.25 43.82
CA PRO A 262 -10.42 65.08 42.51
C PRO A 262 -9.70 65.64 41.20
N GLU A 263 -10.44 65.70 40.06
CA GLU A 263 -10.31 66.60 38.86
C GLU A 263 -9.07 66.50 37.89
N GLN A 264 -9.08 66.93 36.60
CA GLN A 264 -10.01 67.73 35.75
C GLN A 264 -9.85 67.46 34.21
N ALA A 265 -10.95 67.50 33.41
CA ALA A 265 -11.06 67.75 31.94
C ALA A 265 -10.25 66.90 30.88
N SER A 266 -10.61 66.70 29.59
CA SER A 266 -11.73 67.16 28.74
C SER A 266 -11.97 66.29 27.46
N THR A 267 -13.24 66.09 27.08
CA THR A 267 -13.83 66.02 25.69
C THR A 267 -13.23 65.15 24.55
N ARG A 268 -13.92 64.04 24.16
CA ARG A 268 -14.47 63.80 22.78
C ARG A 268 -15.48 62.62 22.72
N SER A 269 -16.40 62.66 21.73
CA SER A 269 -17.55 61.75 21.52
C SER A 269 -17.20 60.37 20.87
N PRO A 270 -18.13 59.38 20.83
CA PRO A 270 -17.78 57.95 20.89
C PRO A 270 -17.56 57.25 19.55
N ARG A 271 -17.08 55.99 19.62
CA ARG A 271 -16.93 55.04 18.50
C ARG A 271 -17.57 53.69 18.87
N SER A 272 -18.20 53.02 17.90
CA SER A 272 -18.99 51.80 18.11
C SER A 272 -18.18 50.59 18.62
N PRO A 273 -18.82 49.62 19.30
CA PRO A 273 -18.17 48.38 19.71
C PRO A 273 -17.69 47.57 18.51
N GLY A 274 -16.46 47.05 18.56
CA GLY A 274 -15.98 46.03 17.63
C GLY A 274 -16.49 44.63 18.04
N PRO A 275 -16.69 43.70 17.09
CA PRO A 275 -17.05 42.33 17.41
C PRO A 275 -15.90 41.59 18.12
N VAL A 276 -16.26 40.66 19.00
CA VAL A 276 -15.33 39.85 19.81
C VAL A 276 -14.48 38.93 18.90
N PRO A 277 -13.16 38.79 19.14
CA PRO A 277 -12.34 37.83 18.42
C PRO A 277 -12.80 36.40 18.73
N ARG A 278 -13.39 35.73 17.73
CA ARG A 278 -13.81 34.32 17.83
C ARG A 278 -12.59 33.43 17.62
N ASN A 279 -12.37 32.44 18.50
CA ASN A 279 -11.28 31.48 18.35
C ASN A 279 -11.39 30.70 17.02
N SER A 280 -10.58 31.10 16.04
CA SER A 280 -10.37 30.36 14.80
C SER A 280 -9.28 29.30 15.04
N SER A 281 -9.65 28.18 15.65
CA SER A 281 -8.80 26.98 15.62
C SER A 281 -8.70 26.51 14.17
N THR A 282 -7.53 26.69 13.54
CA THR A 282 -7.30 26.40 12.12
C THR A 282 -7.21 24.89 11.85
N ARG A 283 -8.32 24.17 12.02
CA ARG A 283 -8.47 22.78 11.59
C ARG A 283 -8.39 22.76 10.05
N PRO A 284 -7.58 21.89 9.42
CA PRO A 284 -7.49 21.83 7.96
C PRO A 284 -8.83 21.41 7.35
N CYS A 285 -9.16 21.98 6.19
CA CYS A 285 -10.36 21.63 5.44
C CYS A 285 -10.21 20.24 4.81
N ARG A 286 -10.97 19.26 5.31
CA ARG A 286 -11.12 17.92 4.73
C ARG A 286 -12.60 17.67 4.41
N PRO A 287 -12.91 17.00 3.29
CA PRO A 287 -14.24 16.45 3.07
C PRO A 287 -14.48 15.26 4.01
N GLU A 288 -15.75 14.97 4.30
CA GLU A 288 -16.20 13.77 5.02
C GLU A 288 -17.23 13.02 4.14
N ILE A 289 -17.27 11.69 4.24
CA ILE A 289 -18.26 10.86 3.52
C ILE A 289 -19.19 10.18 4.53
N HIS A 290 -20.49 10.35 4.33
CA HIS A 290 -21.55 9.76 5.12
C HIS A 290 -22.35 8.75 4.29
N GLN A 291 -22.57 7.56 4.86
CA GLN A 291 -23.41 6.51 4.28
C GLN A 291 -24.86 6.73 4.73
N LEU A 292 -25.74 7.09 3.78
CA LEU A 292 -27.17 7.38 4.03
C LEU A 292 -28.08 6.17 3.75
N SER A 293 -27.47 5.02 3.47
CA SER A 293 -28.10 3.89 2.77
C SER A 293 -29.22 3.21 3.58
N ALA A 294 -30.43 3.20 3.02
CA ALA A 294 -31.54 2.40 3.51
C ALA A 294 -31.51 0.97 2.93
N ALA A 295 -32.21 0.03 3.58
CA ALA A 295 -32.15 -1.40 3.26
C ALA A 295 -32.45 -1.72 1.78
N GLY A 296 -31.41 -2.06 1.02
CA GLY A 296 -31.49 -2.41 -0.41
C GLY A 296 -31.12 -1.29 -1.39
N SER A 297 -30.72 -0.10 -0.93
CA SER A 297 -30.29 1.02 -1.80
C SER A 297 -29.04 1.72 -1.25
N LEU A 298 -27.94 1.64 -2.00
CA LEU A 298 -26.73 2.41 -1.71
C LEU A 298 -26.95 3.89 -2.02
N GLU A 299 -26.73 4.73 -1.01
CA GLU A 299 -26.69 6.19 -1.09
C GLU A 299 -25.56 6.71 -0.20
N LEU A 300 -24.70 7.55 -0.78
CA LEU A 300 -23.55 8.19 -0.14
C LEU A 300 -23.62 9.72 -0.34
N LEU A 301 -23.26 10.48 0.71
CA LEU A 301 -23.07 11.92 0.67
C LEU A 301 -21.62 12.23 1.03
N CYS A 302 -20.90 12.92 0.16
CA CYS A 302 -19.67 13.62 0.50
C CYS A 302 -20.00 15.09 0.82
N GLU A 303 -19.52 15.63 1.93
CA GLU A 303 -19.67 17.06 2.26
C GLU A 303 -18.42 17.69 2.85
N VAL A 304 -18.35 19.02 2.84
CA VAL A 304 -17.26 19.79 3.46
C VAL A 304 -17.77 21.06 4.16
N VAL A 305 -17.48 21.18 5.46
CA VAL A 305 -17.88 22.34 6.28
C VAL A 305 -16.78 23.42 6.25
N CYS A 306 -16.59 24.04 5.10
CA CYS A 306 -15.54 25.04 4.87
C CYS A 306 -16.05 26.38 4.30
N GLY A 307 -15.13 27.33 4.14
CA GLY A 307 -15.43 28.68 3.65
C GLY A 307 -15.99 28.70 2.22
N PRO A 308 -16.73 29.75 1.83
CA PRO A 308 -17.37 29.83 0.52
C PRO A 308 -16.33 29.81 -0.62
N GLY A 309 -16.64 29.07 -1.69
CA GLY A 309 -15.77 28.90 -2.85
C GLY A 309 -15.12 27.52 -2.99
N VAL A 310 -15.38 26.60 -2.06
CA VAL A 310 -15.04 25.17 -2.22
C VAL A 310 -16.14 24.40 -2.93
N ALA A 311 -15.75 23.32 -3.61
CA ALA A 311 -16.61 22.29 -4.15
C ALA A 311 -16.06 20.89 -3.80
N VAL A 312 -16.93 19.89 -3.79
CA VAL A 312 -16.55 18.47 -3.70
C VAL A 312 -17.13 17.69 -4.87
N ARG A 313 -16.40 16.65 -5.31
CA ARG A 313 -16.78 15.78 -6.42
C ARG A 313 -16.31 14.35 -6.21
N TRP A 314 -16.98 13.40 -6.86
CA TRP A 314 -16.56 11.99 -6.83
C TRP A 314 -15.46 11.72 -7.87
N THR A 315 -14.45 10.92 -7.51
CA THR A 315 -13.32 10.57 -8.38
C THR A 315 -13.13 9.06 -8.57
N GLN A 316 -13.57 8.24 -7.61
CA GLN A 316 -13.47 6.78 -7.68
C GLN A 316 -14.76 6.14 -7.14
N ALA A 317 -15.17 5.02 -7.74
CA ALA A 317 -16.26 4.16 -7.26
C ALA A 317 -16.06 2.72 -7.83
N PRO A 318 -16.60 1.66 -7.19
CA PRO A 318 -16.41 0.29 -7.63
C PRO A 318 -17.13 0.04 -8.98
N GLY A 319 -16.38 -0.37 -10.00
CA GLY A 319 -16.88 -0.45 -11.38
C GLY A 319 -16.84 0.87 -12.17
N GLY A 320 -16.35 1.96 -11.56
CA GLY A 320 -16.20 3.29 -12.16
C GLY A 320 -17.41 4.20 -11.93
N LEU A 321 -17.19 5.52 -11.90
CA LEU A 321 -18.23 6.52 -11.60
C LEU A 321 -19.42 6.47 -12.55
N ALA A 322 -19.20 6.19 -13.85
CA ALA A 322 -20.25 6.11 -14.87
C ALA A 322 -21.25 4.97 -14.65
N ALA A 323 -21.03 4.13 -13.64
CA ALA A 323 -21.98 3.15 -13.15
C ALA A 323 -23.09 3.81 -12.30
N TYR A 324 -22.76 4.83 -11.51
CA TYR A 324 -23.62 5.42 -10.49
C TYR A 324 -24.34 6.69 -10.97
N GLU A 325 -25.41 7.08 -10.27
CA GLU A 325 -26.03 8.39 -10.45
C GLU A 325 -25.38 9.37 -9.47
N THR A 326 -24.73 10.41 -9.99
CA THR A 326 -23.93 11.38 -9.22
C THR A 326 -24.48 12.79 -9.36
N GLN A 327 -24.66 13.49 -8.25
CA GLN A 327 -25.12 14.88 -8.21
C GLN A 327 -24.14 15.73 -7.39
N GLU A 328 -23.61 16.81 -7.98
CA GLU A 328 -22.57 17.63 -7.36
C GLU A 328 -23.05 19.09 -7.24
N VAL A 329 -23.10 19.64 -6.02
CA VAL A 329 -23.68 20.97 -5.72
C VAL A 329 -22.76 21.75 -4.78
N GLY A 330 -21.59 22.15 -5.28
CA GLY A 330 -20.62 22.89 -4.49
C GLY A 330 -20.10 22.04 -3.33
N ALA A 331 -20.29 22.48 -2.09
CA ALA A 331 -19.75 21.84 -0.89
C ALA A 331 -20.40 20.49 -0.51
N GLN A 332 -21.31 19.95 -1.34
CA GLN A 332 -21.94 18.64 -1.16
C GLN A 332 -22.02 17.89 -2.50
N ALA A 333 -21.78 16.57 -2.47
CA ALA A 333 -21.90 15.67 -3.62
C ALA A 333 -22.53 14.33 -3.21
N TRP A 334 -23.60 13.93 -3.90
CA TRP A 334 -24.33 12.68 -3.69
C TRP A 334 -23.95 11.64 -4.73
N LEU A 335 -23.95 10.37 -4.34
CA LEU A 335 -23.78 9.22 -5.22
C LEU A 335 -24.76 8.12 -4.82
N SER A 336 -25.55 7.63 -5.78
CA SER A 336 -26.56 6.59 -5.57
C SER A 336 -26.45 5.42 -6.56
N GLY A 337 -26.95 4.25 -6.15
CA GLY A 337 -26.90 3.02 -6.95
C GLY A 337 -27.70 3.10 -8.26
N GLY A 338 -26.99 3.17 -9.39
CA GLY A 338 -27.57 3.36 -10.72
C GLY A 338 -28.40 2.18 -11.24
N SER A 339 -29.71 2.40 -11.44
CA SER A 339 -30.63 1.53 -12.18
C SER A 339 -31.02 0.18 -11.52
N MET A 340 -32.23 -0.30 -11.86
CA MET A 340 -32.91 -1.44 -11.22
C MET A 340 -32.23 -2.81 -11.40
N LEU A 341 -31.14 -2.91 -12.16
CA LEU A 341 -30.43 -4.19 -12.39
C LEU A 341 -29.43 -4.54 -11.27
N TRP A 342 -29.04 -3.59 -10.42
CA TRP A 342 -28.29 -3.88 -9.17
C TRP A 342 -29.17 -4.10 -7.94
N ALA A 343 -30.47 -4.36 -8.12
CA ALA A 343 -31.46 -4.51 -7.03
C ALA A 343 -31.31 -5.79 -6.18
N ARG A 344 -30.06 -6.17 -5.82
CA ARG A 344 -29.75 -7.01 -4.64
C ARG A 344 -28.29 -7.00 -4.18
N CYS A 345 -27.32 -6.62 -5.01
CA CYS A 345 -25.89 -6.67 -4.67
C CYS A 345 -25.16 -5.44 -5.20
N HIS A 346 -24.68 -4.57 -4.31
CA HIS A 346 -23.62 -3.63 -4.66
C HIS A 346 -22.27 -4.36 -4.68
N SER A 347 -21.40 -4.02 -5.62
CA SER A 347 -20.01 -4.44 -5.61
C SER A 347 -19.31 -3.87 -4.38
N ASP A 348 -18.52 -4.69 -3.69
CA ASP A 348 -17.61 -4.23 -2.65
C ASP A 348 -16.48 -3.37 -3.26
N GLY A 349 -16.02 -2.37 -2.51
CA GLY A 349 -14.92 -1.52 -2.98
C GLY A 349 -14.91 -0.11 -2.38
N TRP A 350 -14.00 0.71 -2.93
CA TRP A 350 -13.74 2.07 -2.50
C TRP A 350 -14.50 3.12 -3.32
N PHE A 351 -15.02 4.11 -2.60
CA PHE A 351 -15.53 5.37 -3.13
C PHE A 351 -14.60 6.50 -2.68
N GLN A 352 -14.21 7.38 -3.60
CA GLN A 352 -13.35 8.53 -3.30
C GLN A 352 -14.03 9.84 -3.70
N CYS A 353 -13.92 10.82 -2.82
CA CYS A 353 -14.36 12.19 -3.01
C CYS A 353 -13.18 13.16 -2.88
N CYS A 354 -13.10 14.16 -3.75
CA CYS A 354 -12.05 15.18 -3.77
C CYS A 354 -12.60 16.58 -3.49
N LEU A 355 -11.83 17.37 -2.72
CA LEU A 355 -12.05 18.79 -2.46
C LEU A 355 -11.33 19.66 -3.51
N ASP A 356 -12.07 20.59 -4.12
CA ASP A 356 -11.55 21.59 -5.04
C ASP A 356 -11.89 23.02 -4.57
N PRO A 357 -10.94 23.98 -4.59
CA PRO A 357 -9.50 23.79 -4.77
C PRO A 357 -8.86 23.26 -3.47
N GLY A 358 -7.97 22.26 -3.59
CA GLY A 358 -7.17 21.79 -2.47
C GLY A 358 -6.62 20.37 -2.61
N GLY A 359 -7.29 19.50 -3.37
CA GLY A 359 -6.88 18.12 -3.61
C GLY A 359 -6.94 17.21 -2.36
N GLN A 360 -7.57 17.67 -1.28
CA GLN A 360 -7.82 16.83 -0.10
C GLN A 360 -8.88 15.78 -0.44
N THR A 361 -8.57 14.52 -0.17
CA THR A 361 -9.42 13.36 -0.45
C THR A 361 -10.13 12.87 0.82
N ALA A 362 -11.34 12.33 0.62
CA ALA A 362 -11.97 11.39 1.54
C ALA A 362 -12.20 10.07 0.80
N ASN A 363 -11.96 8.94 1.47
CA ASN A 363 -12.17 7.61 0.92
C ASN A 363 -13.08 6.82 1.85
N LEU A 364 -14.08 6.13 1.31
CA LEU A 364 -14.98 5.23 2.04
C LEU A 364 -14.97 3.84 1.39
N TYR A 365 -14.68 2.80 2.16
CA TYR A 365 -14.93 1.41 1.73
C TYR A 365 -16.34 1.00 2.13
N VAL A 366 -17.06 0.36 1.20
CA VAL A 366 -18.35 -0.27 1.46
C VAL A 366 -18.26 -1.74 1.07
N ALA A 367 -18.30 -2.63 2.06
CA ALA A 367 -18.42 -4.07 1.81
C ALA A 367 -19.83 -4.43 1.33
N SER A 368 -19.93 -5.48 0.50
CA SER A 368 -21.22 -6.04 0.08
C SER A 368 -21.92 -6.78 1.23
N GLU A 369 -23.23 -6.58 1.42
CA GLU A 369 -24.02 -7.46 2.28
C GLU A 369 -24.17 -8.84 1.61
N ILE A 370 -24.23 -9.91 2.41
CA ILE A 370 -24.11 -11.29 1.90
C ILE A 370 -25.27 -11.64 0.96
N CYS A 371 -25.02 -11.52 -0.34
CA CYS A 371 -25.93 -11.93 -1.39
C CYS A 371 -26.12 -13.45 -1.40
N SER A 372 -27.15 -13.90 -0.67
CA SER A 372 -27.65 -15.28 -0.73
C SER A 372 -28.05 -15.61 -2.18
N PRO A 373 -27.33 -16.50 -2.88
CA PRO A 373 -27.54 -16.69 -4.31
C PRO A 373 -28.82 -17.51 -4.55
N LEU A 374 -29.75 -16.96 -5.34
CA LEU A 374 -31.02 -17.62 -5.69
C LEU A 374 -30.83 -18.70 -6.79
N THR A 375 -29.86 -19.59 -6.61
CA THR A 375 -29.32 -20.49 -7.65
C THR A 375 -29.71 -21.96 -7.47
N SER A 376 -30.95 -22.23 -7.01
CA SER A 376 -31.51 -23.60 -6.99
C SER A 376 -32.60 -23.83 -8.05
N ALA A 377 -33.52 -22.88 -8.26
CA ALA A 377 -34.72 -23.11 -9.07
C ALA A 377 -34.45 -23.40 -10.57
N TYR A 378 -33.55 -22.64 -11.20
CA TYR A 378 -33.36 -22.67 -12.67
C TYR A 378 -32.56 -23.86 -13.20
N LEU A 379 -31.69 -24.49 -12.40
CA LEU A 379 -30.93 -25.67 -12.83
C LEU A 379 -31.80 -26.94 -12.88
N TRP A 380 -32.79 -27.05 -11.98
CA TRP A 380 -33.69 -28.20 -11.93
C TRP A 380 -34.65 -28.25 -13.12
N THR A 381 -35.20 -27.11 -13.54
CA THR A 381 -36.12 -27.06 -14.69
C THR A 381 -35.44 -27.46 -16.00
N GLY A 382 -34.20 -27.00 -16.24
CA GLY A 382 -33.40 -27.38 -17.41
C GLY A 382 -33.13 -28.90 -17.47
N SER A 383 -32.72 -29.50 -16.35
CA SER A 383 -32.47 -30.95 -16.25
C SER A 383 -33.74 -31.77 -16.51
N LEU A 384 -34.88 -31.37 -15.94
CA LEU A 384 -36.16 -32.07 -16.05
C LEU A 384 -36.69 -32.02 -17.49
N VAL A 385 -36.59 -30.87 -18.17
CA VAL A 385 -36.93 -30.74 -19.61
C VAL A 385 -36.03 -31.61 -20.48
N LEU A 386 -34.71 -31.65 -20.22
CA LEU A 386 -33.78 -32.49 -20.99
C LEU A 386 -34.09 -33.99 -20.82
N GLY A 387 -34.42 -34.41 -19.59
CA GLY A 387 -34.84 -35.79 -19.28
C GLY A 387 -36.14 -36.18 -19.98
N LEU A 388 -37.14 -35.30 -20.02
CA LEU A 388 -38.39 -35.51 -20.75
C LEU A 388 -38.17 -35.65 -22.27
N LEU A 389 -37.32 -34.81 -22.86
CA LEU A 389 -36.97 -34.91 -24.29
C LEU A 389 -36.27 -36.24 -24.60
N LEU A 390 -35.37 -36.71 -23.73
CA LEU A 390 -34.72 -38.01 -23.85
C LEU A 390 -35.74 -39.17 -23.77
N LEU A 391 -36.70 -39.10 -22.84
CA LEU A 391 -37.78 -40.07 -22.73
C LEU A 391 -38.65 -40.13 -23.99
N VAL A 392 -39.07 -38.98 -24.54
CA VAL A 392 -39.86 -38.90 -25.79
C VAL A 392 -39.07 -39.45 -26.98
N PHE A 393 -37.78 -39.19 -27.06
CA PHE A 393 -36.93 -39.76 -28.12
C PHE A 393 -36.79 -41.28 -27.99
N LEU A 394 -36.65 -41.81 -26.77
CA LEU A 394 -36.57 -43.25 -26.50
C LEU A 394 -37.90 -43.96 -26.80
N THR A 395 -39.05 -43.41 -26.39
CA THR A 395 -40.35 -43.99 -26.70
C THR A 395 -40.66 -43.94 -28.21
N TYR A 396 -40.29 -42.87 -28.91
CA TYR A 396 -40.38 -42.82 -30.38
C TYR A 396 -39.47 -43.86 -31.06
N ARG A 397 -38.22 -44.02 -30.60
CA ARG A 397 -37.28 -45.04 -31.10
C ARG A 397 -37.78 -46.47 -30.89
N LEU A 398 -38.43 -46.73 -29.76
CA LEU A 398 -39.05 -48.02 -29.45
C LEU A 398 -40.31 -48.25 -30.30
N TRP A 399 -41.23 -47.28 -30.36
CA TRP A 399 -42.45 -47.37 -31.17
C TRP A 399 -42.14 -47.64 -32.65
N LYS A 400 -41.12 -46.96 -33.20
CA LYS A 400 -40.66 -47.15 -34.60
C LYS A 400 -39.92 -48.48 -34.84
N ARG A 401 -39.51 -49.20 -33.80
CA ARG A 401 -38.96 -50.56 -33.88
C ARG A 401 -40.02 -51.64 -33.64
N CYS A 402 -41.04 -51.34 -32.84
CA CYS A 402 -42.08 -52.29 -32.44
C CYS A 402 -43.34 -52.23 -33.32
N TRP A 403 -43.38 -51.39 -34.36
CA TRP A 403 -44.46 -51.40 -35.35
C TRP A 403 -44.23 -52.51 -36.39
N PRO A 404 -45.05 -53.58 -36.44
CA PRO A 404 -44.92 -54.59 -37.47
C PRO A 404 -45.42 -54.04 -38.81
N THR A 405 -44.67 -54.27 -39.88
CA THR A 405 -45.23 -54.15 -41.23
C THR A 405 -46.35 -55.17 -41.39
N ARG A 406 -47.54 -54.72 -41.79
CA ARG A 406 -48.71 -55.54 -42.07
C ARG A 406 -49.23 -55.20 -43.46
#